data_AF-A0A971XA96-F1
#
_entry.id   AF-A0A971XA96-F1
#
_cell.length_a   1.000
_cell.length_b   1.000
_cell.length_c   1.000
_cell.angle_alpha   90.00
_cell.angle_beta   90.00
_cell.angle_gamma   90.00
#
_symmetry.space_group_name_H-M   'P 1'
#
loop_
_entity.id
_entity.type
_entity.pdbx_description
1 polymer ?
#
loop_
_entity_poly.entity_id
_entity_poly.type
_entity_poly.pdbx_seq_one_letter_code
_entity_poly.pdbx_strand_id
1 'polypeptide(L)'
;MMKKLRNSMVKILILVVVLTSIIPAWAENTVVNTVNFPDVPKNAWYFEDLQYILSDTRKIFSGYPDGTFKPNDTLTADMYIKLIVTVMGHKVENGKEYWASTYIQKAIEEGYIIPSVDTILVQGRIEDKYYYYKMPITRED
;
A
#
# COMPACT_ATOMS: atom_id res chain seq x y z
N MET A 1 30.93 -28.12 49.69
CA MET A 1 30.83 -26.65 49.58
C MET A 1 30.19 -26.18 48.26
N MET A 2 30.56 -26.74 47.09
CA MET A 2 30.08 -26.30 45.77
C MET A 2 28.59 -26.55 45.45
N LYS A 3 27.93 -27.55 46.07
CA LYS A 3 26.50 -27.85 45.82
C LYS A 3 25.56 -26.74 46.32
N LYS A 4 25.90 -26.05 47.42
CA LYS A 4 25.11 -24.91 47.93
C LYS A 4 25.22 -23.69 47.01
N LEU A 5 26.41 -23.44 46.45
CA LEU A 5 26.65 -22.35 45.50
C LEU A 5 25.87 -22.56 44.20
N ARG A 6 25.89 -23.79 43.65
CA ARG A 6 25.11 -24.15 42.46
C ARG A 6 23.61 -23.96 42.66
N ASN A 7 23.08 -24.39 43.81
CA ASN A 7 21.64 -24.24 44.11
C ASN A 7 21.25 -22.77 44.33
N SER A 8 22.15 -21.95 44.88
CA SER A 8 21.92 -20.51 45.03
C SER A 8 21.95 -19.80 43.68
N MET A 9 22.86 -20.17 42.78
CA MET A 9 22.94 -19.63 41.42
C MET A 9 21.72 -19.99 40.57
N VAL A 10 21.24 -21.24 40.66
CA VAL A 10 20.01 -21.67 39.95
C VAL A 10 18.79 -20.88 40.42
N LYS A 11 18.68 -20.57 41.72
CA LYS A 11 17.58 -19.73 42.24
C LYS A 11 17.65 -18.29 41.74
N ILE A 12 18.85 -17.71 41.66
CA ILE A 12 19.05 -16.36 41.11
C ILE A 12 18.70 -16.34 39.62
N LEU A 13 19.09 -17.37 38.86
CA LEU A 13 18.77 -17.47 37.44
C LEU A 13 17.26 -17.55 37.19
N ILE A 14 16.54 -18.35 37.99
CA ILE A 14 15.07 -18.45 37.92
C ILE A 14 14.42 -17.12 38.30
N LEU A 15 14.94 -16.41 39.31
CA LEU A 15 14.41 -15.11 39.73
C LEU A 15 14.56 -14.05 38.62
N VAL A 16 15.70 -14.02 37.93
CA VAL A 16 15.95 -13.09 36.81
C VAL A 16 15.01 -13.37 35.64
N VAL A 17 14.79 -14.64 35.28
CA VAL A 17 13.86 -15.02 34.20
C VAL A 17 12.41 -14.62 34.52
N VAL A 18 11.98 -14.76 35.78
CA VAL A 18 10.63 -14.34 36.21
C VAL A 18 10.50 -12.80 36.20
N LEU A 19 11.54 -12.07 36.59
CA LEU A 19 11.56 -10.60 36.58
C LEU A 19 11.53 -10.01 35.15
N THR A 20 12.05 -10.71 34.14
CA THR A 20 12.02 -10.25 32.75
C THR A 20 10.75 -10.63 31.98
N SER A 21 9.90 -11.51 32.55
CA SER A 21 8.74 -12.07 31.85
C SER A 21 7.43 -11.29 32.04
N ILE A 22 7.45 -10.18 32.77
CA ILE A 22 6.30 -9.27 32.87
C ILE A 22 6.43 -8.20 31.78
N ILE A 23 6.27 -8.62 30.52
CA ILE A 23 5.92 -7.67 29.46
C ILE A 23 4.39 -7.67 29.46
N PRO A 24 3.72 -6.58 29.88
CA PRO A 24 2.27 -6.52 29.74
C PRO A 24 1.94 -6.66 28.25
N ALA A 25 1.15 -7.68 27.91
CA ALA A 25 0.57 -7.94 26.58
C ALA A 25 -0.39 -6.82 26.08
N TRP A 26 -0.27 -5.63 26.67
CA TRP A 26 -1.10 -4.44 26.49
C TRP A 26 -0.24 -3.26 26.03
N ALA A 27 1.08 -3.43 25.91
CA ALA A 27 1.96 -2.47 25.25
C ALA A 27 1.84 -2.61 23.73
N GLU A 28 0.61 -2.66 23.21
CA GLU A 28 0.36 -2.32 21.82
C GLU A 28 0.41 -0.80 21.74
N ASN A 29 1.60 -0.26 21.47
CA ASN A 29 1.71 1.08 20.95
C ASN A 29 1.05 1.08 19.57
N THR A 30 -0.26 1.31 19.54
CA THR A 30 -0.99 1.65 18.32
C THR A 30 -0.49 3.00 17.86
N VAL A 31 0.67 2.99 17.19
CA VAL A 31 1.10 4.13 16.40
C VAL A 31 0.12 4.19 15.24
N VAL A 32 -0.98 4.91 15.45
CA VAL A 32 -1.82 5.35 14.34
C VAL A 32 -0.94 6.32 13.57
N ASN A 33 -0.22 5.78 12.59
CA ASN A 33 0.50 6.57 11.59
C ASN A 33 -0.55 7.31 10.78
N THR A 34 -1.04 8.42 11.33
CA THR A 34 -1.85 9.37 10.59
C THR A 34 -0.96 9.96 9.51
N VAL A 35 -1.14 9.51 8.27
CA VAL A 35 -0.43 10.04 7.12
C VAL A 35 -0.98 11.43 6.88
N ASN A 36 -0.24 12.46 7.29
CA ASN A 36 -0.68 13.84 7.20
C ASN A 36 -0.12 14.47 5.94
N PHE A 37 -0.98 14.66 4.94
CA PHE A 37 -0.62 15.34 3.69
C PHE A 37 -0.82 16.86 3.82
N PRO A 38 0.14 17.71 3.38
CA PRO A 38 0.03 19.16 3.50
C PRO A 38 -1.14 19.78 2.72
N ASP A 39 -1.58 19.11 1.65
CA ASP A 39 -2.67 19.51 0.76
C ASP A 39 -4.03 18.88 1.12
N VAL A 40 -4.12 18.26 2.30
CA VAL A 40 -5.35 17.65 2.80
C VAL A 40 -5.76 18.34 4.11
N PRO A 41 -6.76 19.23 4.09
CA PRO A 41 -7.32 19.82 5.30
C PRO A 41 -8.00 18.77 6.18
N LYS A 42 -7.80 18.84 7.50
CA LYS A 42 -8.45 17.92 8.47
C LYS A 42 -9.97 18.01 8.49
N ASN A 43 -10.53 19.10 8.00
CA ASN A 43 -11.97 19.31 7.88
C ASN A 43 -12.51 19.03 6.47
N ALA A 44 -11.69 18.48 5.57
CA ALA A 44 -12.15 18.06 4.26
C ALA A 44 -13.20 16.95 4.39
N TRP A 45 -14.24 16.98 3.56
CA TRP A 45 -15.33 16.01 3.62
C TRP A 45 -14.88 14.56 3.41
N TYR A 46 -13.77 14.36 2.69
CA TYR A 46 -13.15 13.06 2.39
C TYR A 46 -12.05 12.66 3.38
N PHE A 47 -11.78 13.47 4.42
CA PHE A 47 -10.62 13.25 5.30
C PHE A 47 -10.66 11.88 5.98
N GLU A 48 -11.80 11.50 6.55
CA GLU A 48 -11.96 10.22 7.24
C GLU A 48 -11.87 9.02 6.28
N ASP A 49 -12.45 9.12 5.09
CA ASP A 49 -12.37 8.08 4.06
C ASP A 49 -10.93 7.88 3.59
N LEU A 50 -10.20 8.99 3.43
CA LEU A 50 -8.78 8.97 3.09
C LEU A 50 -7.95 8.31 4.19
N GLN A 51 -8.19 8.66 5.45
CA GLN A 51 -7.51 8.04 6.59
C GLN A 51 -7.79 6.53 6.67
N TYR A 52 -9.05 6.14 6.43
CA TYR A 52 -9.44 4.73 6.37
C TYR A 52 -8.68 3.98 5.28
N ILE A 53 -8.68 4.47 4.03
CA ILE A 53 -8.05 3.75 2.92
C ILE A 53 -6.52 3.70 3.02
N LEU A 54 -5.89 4.73 3.61
CA LEU A 54 -4.44 4.74 3.86
C LEU A 54 -4.02 3.81 4.99
N SER A 55 -4.93 3.49 5.92
CA SER A 55 -4.67 2.50 6.97
C SER A 55 -4.65 1.06 6.44
N ASP A 56 -5.09 0.84 5.20
CA ASP A 56 -5.10 -0.48 4.58
C ASP A 56 -3.67 -0.98 4.28
N THR A 57 -3.31 -2.10 4.91
CA THR A 57 -1.99 -2.74 4.76
C THR A 57 -1.66 -3.18 3.34
N ARG A 58 -2.66 -3.31 2.45
CA ARG A 58 -2.47 -3.59 1.01
C ARG A 58 -1.91 -2.39 0.25
N LYS A 59 -1.92 -1.19 0.85
CA LYS A 59 -1.44 0.06 0.25
C LYS A 59 -2.16 0.39 -1.06
N ILE A 60 -3.49 0.35 -1.00
CA ILE A 60 -4.37 0.65 -2.15
C ILE A 60 -4.13 2.07 -2.67
N PHE A 61 -3.99 3.02 -1.74
CA PHE A 61 -3.56 4.39 -2.04
C PHE A 61 -2.21 4.69 -1.39
N SER A 62 -1.48 5.60 -2.02
CA SER A 62 -0.29 6.24 -1.49
C SER A 62 -0.24 7.68 -1.99
N GLY A 63 0.36 8.58 -1.22
CA GLY A 63 0.69 9.91 -1.72
C GLY A 63 1.82 9.89 -2.74
N TYR A 64 2.11 11.07 -3.26
CA TYR A 64 3.20 11.30 -4.20
C TYR A 64 4.55 11.39 -3.47
N PRO A 65 5.68 11.18 -4.19
CA PRO A 65 7.01 11.31 -3.61
C PRO A 65 7.33 12.69 -3.01
N ASP A 66 6.61 13.73 -3.44
CA ASP A 66 6.70 15.09 -2.91
C ASP A 66 5.96 15.28 -1.57
N GLY A 67 5.29 14.23 -1.07
CA GLY A 67 4.55 14.25 0.18
C GLY A 67 3.13 14.82 0.08
N THR A 68 2.59 15.01 -1.12
CA THR A 68 1.19 15.43 -1.36
C THR A 68 0.25 14.26 -1.64
N PHE A 69 -1.06 14.45 -1.53
CA PHE A 69 -2.07 13.46 -1.95
C PHE A 69 -2.74 13.80 -3.28
N LYS A 70 -2.86 15.09 -3.59
CA LYS A 70 -3.54 15.67 -4.76
C LYS A 70 -5.01 15.27 -4.87
N PRO A 71 -5.83 15.59 -3.86
CA PRO A 71 -7.24 15.17 -3.80
C PRO A 71 -8.13 15.72 -4.93
N ASN A 72 -7.69 16.80 -5.60
CA ASN A 72 -8.43 17.43 -6.70
C ASN A 72 -7.94 16.99 -8.08
N ASP A 73 -6.87 16.20 -8.16
CA ASP A 73 -6.38 15.67 -9.44
C ASP A 73 -7.32 14.57 -9.93
N THR A 74 -7.58 14.54 -11.24
CA THR A 74 -8.38 13.47 -11.83
C THR A 74 -7.55 12.20 -11.91
N LEU A 75 -8.11 11.08 -11.45
CA LEU A 75 -7.47 9.78 -11.61
C LEU A 75 -7.32 9.44 -13.08
N THR A 76 -6.16 8.89 -13.43
CA THR A 76 -5.89 8.32 -14.75
C THR A 76 -6.21 6.83 -14.75
N ALA A 77 -6.44 6.26 -15.94
CA ALA A 77 -6.83 4.86 -16.08
C ALA A 77 -5.79 3.89 -15.50
N ASP A 78 -4.50 4.18 -15.63
CA ASP A 78 -3.41 3.40 -15.03
C ASP A 78 -3.42 3.38 -13.49
N MET A 79 -3.73 4.52 -12.85
CA MET A 79 -3.91 4.64 -11.40
C MET A 79 -5.13 3.84 -10.94
N TYR A 80 -6.22 3.91 -11.70
CA TYR A 80 -7.43 3.13 -11.43
C TYR A 80 -7.20 1.62 -11.58
N ILE A 81 -6.48 1.21 -12.63
CA ILE A 81 -6.09 -0.19 -12.85
C ILE A 81 -5.23 -0.72 -11.71
N LYS A 82 -4.22 0.06 -11.28
CA LYS A 82 -3.42 -0.29 -10.10
C LYS A 82 -4.31 -0.52 -8.89
N LEU A 83 -5.28 0.38 -8.64
CA LEU A 83 -6.22 0.26 -7.53
C LEU A 83 -7.02 -1.04 -7.60
N ILE A 84 -7.62 -1.37 -8.75
CA ILE A 84 -8.39 -2.62 -8.92
C ILE A 84 -7.51 -3.83 -8.63
N VAL A 85 -6.32 -3.90 -9.25
CA VAL A 85 -5.40 -5.03 -9.10
C VAL A 85 -5.00 -5.22 -7.63
N THR A 86 -4.69 -4.14 -6.91
CA THR A 86 -4.31 -4.20 -5.49
C THR A 86 -5.49 -4.57 -4.59
N VAL A 87 -6.69 -4.03 -4.84
CA VAL A 87 -7.90 -4.35 -4.07
C VAL A 87 -8.27 -5.83 -4.20
N MET A 88 -8.08 -6.40 -5.39
CA MET A 88 -8.28 -7.83 -5.68
C MET A 88 -7.23 -8.74 -5.02
N GLY A 89 -6.26 -8.17 -4.28
CA GLY A 89 -5.28 -8.91 -3.48
C GLY A 89 -4.01 -9.30 -4.23
N HIS A 90 -3.85 -8.84 -5.48
CA HIS A 90 -2.64 -9.11 -6.25
C HIS A 90 -1.47 -8.26 -5.74
N LYS A 91 -0.33 -8.92 -5.53
CA LYS A 91 0.93 -8.28 -5.16
C LYS A 91 1.76 -8.07 -6.42
N VAL A 92 1.65 -6.88 -7.00
CA VAL A 92 2.31 -6.50 -8.24
C VAL A 92 3.27 -5.34 -7.96
N GLU A 93 4.50 -5.47 -8.46
CA GLU A 93 5.51 -4.41 -8.39
C GLU A 93 5.44 -3.52 -9.62
N ASN A 94 5.98 -2.30 -9.54
CA ASN A 94 6.02 -1.39 -10.69
C ASN A 94 6.80 -1.98 -11.88
N GLY A 95 6.34 -1.67 -13.08
CA GLY A 95 7.01 -2.05 -14.32
C GLY A 95 8.31 -1.27 -14.58
N LYS A 96 9.22 -1.87 -15.34
CA LYS A 96 10.54 -1.27 -15.67
C LYS A 96 10.47 -0.18 -16.73
N GLU A 97 9.67 -0.39 -17.77
CA GLU A 97 9.53 0.54 -18.90
C GLU A 97 8.52 1.65 -18.59
N TYR A 98 7.41 1.26 -17.96
CA TYR A 98 6.36 2.15 -17.49
C TYR A 98 5.87 1.64 -16.14
N TRP A 99 5.67 2.55 -15.19
CA TRP A 99 5.41 2.18 -13.80
C TRP A 99 4.17 1.29 -13.65
N ALA A 100 3.13 1.51 -14.46
CA ALA A 100 1.87 0.77 -14.38
C ALA A 100 1.83 -0.50 -15.26
N SER A 101 2.87 -0.78 -16.07
CA SER A 101 2.76 -1.79 -17.12
C SER A 101 2.48 -3.20 -16.61
N THR A 102 3.03 -3.56 -15.46
CA THR A 102 2.79 -4.84 -14.77
C THR A 102 1.37 -4.96 -14.21
N TYR A 103 0.80 -3.85 -13.72
CA TYR A 103 -0.59 -3.80 -13.26
C TYR A 103 -1.56 -3.91 -14.43
N ILE A 104 -1.28 -3.20 -15.53
CA ILE A 104 -2.06 -3.29 -16.78
C ILE A 104 -2.04 -4.72 -17.31
N GLN A 105 -0.87 -5.35 -17.37
CA GLN A 105 -0.74 -6.74 -17.78
C GLN A 105 -1.56 -7.67 -16.88
N LYS A 106 -1.43 -7.52 -15.56
CA LYS A 106 -2.20 -8.32 -14.59
C LYS A 106 -3.72 -8.12 -14.78
N ALA A 107 -4.18 -6.88 -14.94
CA ALA A 107 -5.59 -6.60 -15.16
C ALA A 107 -6.14 -7.24 -16.45
N ILE A 108 -5.34 -7.32 -17.52
CA ILE A 108 -5.71 -8.02 -18.76
C ILE A 108 -5.77 -9.53 -18.53
N GLU A 109 -4.77 -10.10 -17.86
CA GLU A 109 -4.70 -11.54 -17.54
C GLU A 109 -5.91 -12.02 -16.73
N GLU A 110 -6.35 -11.22 -15.76
CA GLU A 110 -7.50 -11.54 -14.91
C GLU A 110 -8.85 -11.14 -15.53
N GLY A 111 -8.83 -10.47 -16.68
CA GLY A 111 -10.04 -10.01 -17.38
C GLY A 111 -10.74 -8.81 -16.72
N TYR A 112 -10.05 -8.03 -15.88
CA TYR A 112 -10.58 -6.81 -15.29
C TYR A 112 -10.70 -5.67 -16.31
N ILE A 113 -9.82 -5.68 -17.31
CA ILE A 113 -9.87 -4.74 -18.43
C ILE A 113 -9.74 -5.50 -19.74
N ILE A 114 -10.40 -4.96 -20.77
CA ILE A 114 -10.22 -5.39 -22.15
C ILE A 114 -9.26 -4.39 -22.79
N PRO A 115 -8.13 -4.82 -23.40
CA PRO A 115 -7.25 -3.90 -24.12
C PRO A 115 -8.06 -3.15 -25.17
N SER A 116 -7.94 -1.82 -25.21
CA SER A 116 -8.70 -1.04 -26.19
C SER A 116 -8.31 -1.48 -27.61
N VAL A 117 -9.28 -1.48 -28.52
CA VAL A 117 -9.04 -1.77 -29.95
C VAL A 117 -7.93 -0.87 -30.48
N ASP A 118 -7.84 0.38 -30.02
CA ASP A 118 -6.73 1.26 -30.36
C ASP A 118 -5.40 0.77 -29.78
N THR A 119 -5.32 0.25 -28.56
CA THR A 119 -4.07 -0.35 -28.06
C THR A 119 -3.62 -1.52 -28.94
N ILE A 120 -4.57 -2.28 -29.52
CA ILE A 120 -4.31 -3.43 -30.40
C ILE A 120 -3.94 -2.99 -31.83
N LEU A 121 -4.71 -2.07 -32.42
CA LEU A 121 -4.56 -1.60 -33.81
C LEU A 121 -3.43 -0.57 -33.96
N VAL A 122 -2.99 0.02 -32.85
CA VAL A 122 -2.02 1.11 -32.84
C VAL A 122 -0.63 0.65 -32.39
N GLN A 123 -0.43 -0.67 -32.28
CA GLN A 123 0.87 -1.35 -32.24
C GLN A 123 1.63 -1.08 -33.56
N GLY A 124 2.05 0.17 -33.80
CA GLY A 124 2.66 0.65 -35.03
C GLY A 124 2.32 2.10 -35.46
N ARG A 125 1.41 2.82 -34.78
CA ARG A 125 1.03 4.21 -35.16
C ARG A 125 1.07 5.27 -34.05
N ILE A 126 1.12 4.89 -32.77
CA ILE A 126 1.37 5.81 -31.65
C ILE A 126 2.73 5.44 -31.05
N GLU A 127 3.57 6.44 -30.78
CA GLU A 127 4.91 6.26 -30.21
C GLU A 127 4.86 5.67 -28.79
N ASP A 128 3.78 5.96 -28.06
CA ASP A 128 3.55 5.51 -26.68
C ASP A 128 2.38 4.51 -26.59
N LYS A 129 2.72 3.23 -26.46
CA LYS A 129 1.75 2.14 -26.28
C LYS A 129 0.90 2.25 -25.00
N TYR A 130 1.25 3.15 -24.07
CA TYR A 130 0.49 3.37 -22.84
C TYR A 130 -0.38 4.64 -22.87
N TYR A 131 -0.43 5.35 -23.99
CA TYR A 131 -1.12 6.64 -24.12
C TYR A 131 -2.52 6.65 -23.50
N TYR A 132 -3.38 5.69 -23.84
CA TYR A 132 -4.76 5.65 -23.34
C TYR A 132 -4.85 5.39 -21.84
N TYR A 133 -3.91 4.62 -21.26
CA TYR A 133 -3.90 4.38 -19.82
C TYR A 133 -3.48 5.62 -19.02
N LYS A 134 -2.83 6.61 -19.66
CA LYS A 134 -2.47 7.89 -19.06
C LYS A 134 -3.62 8.90 -19.08
N MET A 135 -4.71 8.59 -19.77
CA MET A 135 -5.84 9.50 -19.87
C MET A 135 -6.67 9.48 -18.58
N PRO A 136 -7.31 10.60 -18.23
CA PRO A 136 -8.27 10.66 -17.13
C PRO A 136 -9.40 9.63 -17.31
N ILE A 137 -9.82 8.99 -16.22
CA ILE A 137 -11.06 8.20 -16.22
C ILE A 137 -12.28 9.11 -16.11
N THR A 138 -13.39 8.62 -16.65
CA THR A 138 -14.72 9.19 -16.53
C THR A 138 -15.53 8.44 -15.47
N ARG A 139 -16.80 8.81 -15.26
CA ARG A 139 -17.67 8.09 -14.30
C ARG A 139 -18.22 6.81 -14.90
N GLU A 140 -18.15 6.66 -16.21
CA GLU A 140 -18.71 5.59 -17.01
C GLU A 140 -17.71 4.44 -17.24
N ASP A 141 -16.42 4.68 -17.01
CA ASP A 141 -15.34 3.67 -17.07
C ASP A 141 -15.35 2.73 -15.86
#